data_AF-A0A6I7PMZ7-F1
#
_entry.id   AF-A0A6I7PMZ7-F1
#
_cell.length_a   1.000
_cell.length_b   1.000
_cell.length_c   1.000
_cell.angle_alpha   90.00
_cell.angle_beta   90.00
_cell.angle_gamma   90.00
#
_symmetry.space_group_name_H-M   'P 1'
#
loop_
_entity.id
_entity.type
_entity.pdbx_description
1 polymer ?
#
loop_
_entity_poly.entity_id
_entity_poly.type
_entity_poly.pdbx_seq_one_letter_code
_entity_poly.pdbx_strand_id
1 'polypeptide(L)'
;MFIGVLQFELVVPGSRSLKDKRRVVKSVKDRLHREHMVSVAEVEALEHHRLAVMGLACVSNSTTHINSVLDRITEKLRSLRDARLGDVAREVLHGDHLPHAAETPGEAPEPLWTEDERRAEPQDPTA
;
A
#
# COMPACT_ATOMS: atom_id res chain seq x y z
N MET A 1 -14.11 -3.60 -1.67
CA MET A 1 -12.82 -3.19 -1.07
C MET A 1 -11.72 -3.56 -2.05
N PHE A 2 -10.69 -2.74 -2.22
CA PHE A 2 -9.57 -3.03 -3.13
C PHE A 2 -8.25 -3.07 -2.37
N ILE A 3 -7.39 -4.02 -2.73
CA ILE A 3 -6.03 -4.14 -2.21
C ILE A 3 -5.07 -3.98 -3.38
N GLY A 4 -4.26 -2.93 -3.36
CA GLY A 4 -3.16 -2.75 -4.29
C GLY A 4 -1.91 -3.44 -3.78
N VAL A 5 -1.29 -4.26 -4.61
CA VAL A 5 -0.03 -4.95 -4.33
C VAL A 5 1.03 -4.42 -5.29
N LEU A 6 2.21 -4.12 -4.76
CA LEU A 6 3.39 -3.76 -5.53
C LEU A 6 4.57 -4.60 -5.06
N GLN A 7 5.14 -5.39 -5.97
CA GLN A 7 6.41 -6.06 -5.75
C GLN A 7 7.48 -5.33 -6.57
N PHE A 8 8.60 -5.02 -5.94
CA PHE A 8 9.68 -4.31 -6.63
C PHE A 8 11.05 -4.65 -6.07
N GLU A 9 12.07 -4.52 -6.91
CA GLU A 9 13.46 -4.71 -6.53
C GLU A 9 14.15 -3.41 -6.16
N LEU A 10 14.98 -3.45 -5.12
CA LEU A 10 15.95 -2.41 -4.79
C LEU A 10 17.35 -2.96 -4.96
N VAL A 11 18.05 -2.46 -5.98
CA VAL A 11 19.48 -2.70 -6.16
C VAL A 11 20.24 -1.67 -5.32
N VAL A 12 21.15 -2.14 -4.47
CA VAL A 12 21.94 -1.30 -3.54
C VAL A 12 23.43 -1.44 -3.87
N PRO A 13 23.95 -0.76 -4.91
CA PRO A 13 25.33 -0.98 -5.39
C PRO A 13 26.40 -0.69 -4.32
N GLY A 14 26.16 0.29 -3.46
CA GLY A 14 27.07 0.69 -2.38
C GLY A 14 27.11 -0.27 -1.20
N SER A 15 26.23 -1.27 -1.14
CA SER A 15 26.18 -2.22 -0.03
C SER A 15 27.36 -3.18 -0.08
N ARG A 16 28.04 -3.35 1.07
CA ARG A 16 29.15 -4.30 1.26
C ARG A 16 28.83 -5.36 2.30
N SER A 17 27.65 -5.30 2.91
CA SER A 17 27.22 -6.22 3.97
C SER A 17 25.69 -6.24 4.10
N LEU A 18 25.14 -7.26 4.74
CA LEU A 18 23.69 -7.30 5.04
C LEU A 18 23.26 -6.13 5.92
N LYS A 19 24.14 -5.62 6.78
CA LYS A 19 23.86 -4.44 7.62
C LYS A 19 23.67 -3.18 6.78
N ASP A 20 24.48 -2.99 5.75
CA ASP A 20 24.37 -1.84 4.83
C ASP A 20 23.03 -1.88 4.09
N LYS A 21 22.67 -3.06 3.53
CA LYS A 21 21.36 -3.28 2.92
C LYS A 21 20.22 -2.94 3.87
N ARG A 22 20.24 -3.50 5.09
CA ARG A 22 19.19 -3.29 6.09
C ARG A 22 19.00 -1.81 6.42
N ARG A 23 20.06 -1.01 6.42
CA ARG A 23 19.97 0.45 6.62
C ARG A 23 19.20 1.13 5.49
N VAL A 24 19.52 0.81 4.24
CA VAL A 24 18.84 1.37 3.05
C VAL A 24 17.38 0.92 3.00
N VAL A 25 17.13 -0.39 3.11
CA VAL A 25 15.78 -0.98 3.12
C VAL A 25 14.91 -0.37 4.21
N LYS A 26 15.44 -0.25 5.45
CA LYS A 26 14.70 0.39 6.54
C LYS A 26 14.34 1.84 6.21
N SER A 27 15.28 2.62 5.66
CA SER A 27 15.02 4.01 5.30
C SER A 27 13.91 4.14 4.26
N VAL A 28 13.92 3.29 3.22
CA VAL A 28 12.88 3.28 2.19
C VAL A 28 11.54 2.85 2.80
N LYS A 29 11.52 1.75 3.58
CA LYS A 29 10.32 1.23 4.23
C LYS A 29 9.64 2.29 5.11
N ASP A 30 10.41 2.91 6.00
CA ASP A 30 9.92 3.92 6.94
C ASP A 30 9.36 5.14 6.18
N ARG A 31 10.00 5.54 5.07
CA ARG A 31 9.53 6.65 4.23
C ARG A 31 8.22 6.32 3.54
N LEU A 32 8.13 5.16 2.87
CA LEU A 32 6.91 4.75 2.17
C LEU A 32 5.73 4.59 3.12
N HIS A 33 5.93 3.96 4.27
CA HIS A 33 4.90 3.80 5.28
C HIS A 33 4.37 5.16 5.77
N ARG A 34 5.26 6.10 6.12
CA ARG A 34 4.87 7.41 6.66
C ARG A 34 4.16 8.29 5.64
N GLU A 35 4.58 8.28 4.39
CA GLU A 35 4.06 9.20 3.38
C GLU A 35 2.83 8.66 2.64
N HIS A 36 2.63 7.34 2.61
CA HIS A 36 1.57 6.72 1.83
C HIS A 36 0.64 5.80 2.63
N MET A 37 0.88 5.62 3.93
CA MET A 37 0.07 4.76 4.82
C MET A 37 -0.02 3.31 4.29
N VAL A 38 1.07 2.81 3.74
CA VAL A 38 1.18 1.47 3.14
C VAL A 38 1.92 0.49 4.04
N SER A 39 1.55 -0.78 3.96
CA SER A 39 2.36 -1.87 4.53
C SER A 39 3.44 -2.25 3.54
N VAL A 40 4.67 -2.46 4.02
CA VAL A 40 5.83 -2.78 3.16
C VAL A 40 6.81 -3.67 3.92
N ALA A 41 7.37 -4.68 3.24
CA ALA A 41 8.32 -5.63 3.80
C ALA A 41 9.33 -6.09 2.73
N GLU A 42 10.51 -6.54 3.17
CA GLU A 42 11.42 -7.31 2.32
C GLU A 42 10.93 -8.76 2.33
N VAL A 43 10.72 -9.35 1.15
CA VAL A 43 10.03 -10.65 0.97
C VAL A 43 10.94 -11.73 0.38
N GLU A 44 11.99 -11.36 -0.35
CA GLU A 44 12.97 -12.30 -0.91
C GLU A 44 14.39 -11.70 -0.96
N ALA A 45 15.38 -12.47 -1.44
CA ALA A 45 16.79 -12.08 -1.53
C ALA A 45 17.43 -11.65 -0.19
N LEU A 46 16.95 -12.20 0.93
CA LEU A 46 17.34 -11.80 2.29
C LEU A 46 18.86 -11.90 2.54
N GLU A 47 19.51 -12.91 1.97
CA GLU A 47 20.95 -13.15 2.10
C GLU A 47 21.79 -12.42 1.01
N HIS A 48 21.15 -11.77 0.04
CA HIS A 48 21.85 -10.99 -0.98
C HIS A 48 22.03 -9.55 -0.51
N HIS A 49 23.27 -9.13 -0.24
CA HIS A 49 23.50 -7.80 0.35
C HIS A 49 23.32 -6.63 -0.65
N ARG A 50 23.28 -6.86 -1.96
CA ARG A 50 23.09 -5.80 -2.97
C ARG A 50 21.71 -5.77 -3.63
N LEU A 51 20.81 -6.65 -3.21
CA LEU A 51 19.47 -6.79 -3.78
C LEU A 51 18.48 -7.02 -2.63
N ALA A 52 17.38 -6.29 -2.65
CA ALA A 52 16.22 -6.55 -1.81
C ALA A 52 15.00 -6.66 -2.70
N VAL A 53 14.21 -7.73 -2.53
CA VAL A 53 12.89 -7.83 -3.15
C VAL A 53 11.88 -7.38 -2.12
N MET A 54 11.12 -6.35 -2.46
CA MET A 54 10.17 -5.70 -1.56
C MET A 54 8.73 -6.04 -1.98
N GLY A 55 7.89 -6.34 -1.00
CA GLY A 55 6.44 -6.42 -1.17
C GLY A 55 5.77 -5.26 -0.45
N LEU A 56 4.73 -4.70 -1.06
CA LEU A 56 3.96 -3.58 -0.54
C LEU A 56 2.46 -3.80 -0.78
N ALA A 57 1.66 -3.45 0.21
CA ALA A 57 0.20 -3.52 0.14
C ALA A 57 -0.44 -2.19 0.60
N CYS A 58 -1.47 -1.76 -0.12
CA CYS A 58 -2.35 -0.65 0.25
C CYS A 58 -3.82 -1.04 0.09
N VAL A 59 -4.70 -0.50 0.94
CA VAL A 59 -6.14 -0.81 0.92
C VAL A 59 -6.93 0.46 0.70
N SER A 60 -7.97 0.39 -0.12
CA SER A 60 -8.88 1.51 -0.36
C SER A 60 -10.26 1.03 -0.82
N ASN A 61 -11.25 1.90 -0.75
CA ASN A 61 -12.56 1.71 -1.37
C ASN A 61 -12.60 2.16 -2.85
N SER A 62 -11.49 2.66 -3.40
CA SER A 62 -11.40 3.14 -4.79
C SER A 62 -10.14 2.61 -5.49
N THR A 63 -10.32 1.96 -6.64
CA THR A 63 -9.23 1.53 -7.52
C THR A 63 -8.43 2.72 -8.06
N THR A 64 -9.08 3.85 -8.34
CA THR A 64 -8.41 5.09 -8.76
C THR A 64 -7.45 5.59 -7.67
N HIS A 65 -7.87 5.56 -6.41
CA HIS A 65 -6.99 5.92 -5.30
C HIS A 65 -5.81 4.94 -5.16
N ILE A 66 -6.05 3.62 -5.26
CA ILE A 66 -4.99 2.60 -5.28
C ILE A 66 -3.97 2.92 -6.37
N ASN A 67 -4.40 3.05 -7.62
CA ASN A 67 -3.51 3.31 -8.75
C ASN A 67 -2.70 4.59 -8.56
N SER A 68 -3.35 5.68 -8.12
CA SER A 68 -2.67 6.95 -7.83
C SER A 68 -1.62 6.82 -6.72
N VAL A 69 -1.89 6.05 -5.66
CA VAL A 69 -0.88 5.76 -4.62
C VAL A 69 0.28 4.95 -5.17
N LEU A 70 0.01 3.88 -5.92
CA LEU A 70 1.05 3.01 -6.48
C LEU A 70 1.95 3.75 -7.49
N ASP A 71 1.37 4.63 -8.32
CA ASP A 71 2.13 5.44 -9.29
C ASP A 71 3.05 6.43 -8.56
N ARG A 72 2.56 7.13 -7.52
CA ARG A 72 3.37 8.03 -6.69
C ARG A 72 4.52 7.31 -5.98
N ILE A 73 4.27 6.10 -5.49
CA ILE A 73 5.29 5.27 -4.86
C ILE A 73 6.34 4.86 -5.88
N THR A 74 5.93 4.41 -7.07
CA THR A 74 6.85 4.00 -8.14
C THR A 74 7.76 5.15 -8.56
N GLU A 75 7.24 6.36 -8.71
CA GLU A 75 8.06 7.55 -9.02
C GLU A 75 9.04 7.90 -7.90
N LYS A 76 8.60 7.79 -6.64
CA LYS A 76 9.47 7.98 -5.49
C LYS A 76 10.61 6.95 -5.41
N LEU A 77 10.32 5.71 -5.79
CA LEU A 77 11.34 4.65 -5.87
C LEU A 77 12.37 4.92 -6.97
N ARG A 78 11.95 5.49 -8.11
CA ARG A 78 12.84 5.89 -9.22
C ARG A 78 13.82 7.00 -8.84
N SER A 79 13.43 7.86 -7.89
CA SER A 79 14.23 9.01 -7.45
C SER A 79 15.15 8.74 -6.24
N LEU A 80 15.27 7.48 -5.81
CA LEU A 80 16.17 7.09 -4.72
C LEU A 80 17.64 7.34 -5.08
N ARG A 81 18.42 7.80 -4.08
CA ARG A 81 19.86 8.06 -4.24
C ARG A 81 20.73 6.87 -3.82
N ASP A 82 20.33 6.19 -2.75
CA ASP A 82 21.12 5.11 -2.14
C ASP A 82 20.75 3.72 -2.69
N ALA A 83 19.74 3.65 -3.57
CA ALA A 83 19.29 2.44 -4.24
C ALA A 83 18.76 2.79 -5.63
N ARG A 84 18.75 1.80 -6.53
CA ARG A 84 18.15 1.88 -7.85
C ARG A 84 16.97 0.91 -7.91
N LEU A 85 15.86 1.37 -8.48
CA LEU A 85 14.69 0.53 -8.75
C LEU A 85 15.04 -0.48 -9.85
N GLY A 86 14.81 -1.77 -9.57
CA GLY A 86 14.89 -2.85 -10.54
C GLY A 86 13.51 -3.20 -11.10
N ASP A 87 13.22 -4.49 -11.23
CA ASP A 87 11.94 -4.96 -11.74
C ASP A 87 10.77 -4.57 -10.82
N VAL A 88 9.60 -4.36 -11.42
CA VAL A 88 8.38 -3.94 -10.73
C VAL A 88 7.19 -4.71 -11.30
N ALA A 89 6.39 -5.29 -10.42
CA ALA A 89 5.11 -5.91 -10.73
C ALA A 89 4.02 -5.31 -9.84
N ARG A 90 2.82 -5.13 -10.40
CA ARG A 90 1.66 -4.60 -9.67
C ARG A 90 0.42 -5.43 -9.93
N GLU A 91 -0.42 -5.54 -8.91
CA GLU A 91 -1.71 -6.22 -8.99
C GLU A 91 -2.74 -5.49 -8.12
N VAL A 92 -4.02 -5.54 -8.52
CA VAL A 92 -5.12 -5.04 -7.71
C VAL A 92 -6.07 -6.20 -7.43
N LEU A 93 -6.22 -6.54 -6.15
CA LEU A 93 -7.13 -7.58 -5.69
C LEU A 93 -8.48 -6.96 -5.31
N HIS A 94 -9.53 -7.67 -5.69
CA HIS A 94 -10.92 -7.30 -5.47
C HIS A 94 -11.50 -8.07 -4.29
N GLY A 95 -11.81 -7.36 -3.20
CA GLY A 95 -12.42 -7.91 -2.00
C GLY A 95 -13.93 -8.13 -2.10
N ASP A 96 -14.45 -8.33 -3.31
CA ASP A 96 -15.89 -8.39 -3.61
C ASP A 96 -16.54 -9.71 -3.14
N HIS A 97 -15.71 -10.70 -2.80
CA HIS A 97 -16.14 -12.03 -2.34
C HIS A 97 -16.12 -12.18 -0.81
N LEU A 98 -15.75 -11.13 -0.07
CA LEU A 98 -15.80 -11.18 1.38
C LEU A 98 -17.25 -11.02 1.83
N PRO A 99 -17.75 -11.89 2.72
CA PRO A 99 -19.11 -11.78 3.22
C PRO A 99 -19.32 -10.42 3.89
N HIS A 100 -20.39 -9.73 3.53
CA HIS A 100 -20.79 -8.54 4.26
C HIS A 100 -21.32 -8.97 5.62
N ALA A 101 -20.87 -8.30 6.70
CA ALA A 101 -21.25 -8.62 8.09
C ALA A 101 -22.76 -8.50 8.39
N ALA A 102 -23.60 -8.18 7.39
CA ALA A 102 -25.04 -7.95 7.50
C ALA A 102 -25.89 -9.14 7.03
N GLU A 103 -25.31 -10.30 6.70
CA GLU A 103 -26.09 -11.47 6.28
C GLU A 103 -26.42 -12.39 7.47
N THR A 104 -27.18 -11.87 8.44
CA THR A 104 -28.05 -12.72 9.27
C THR A 104 -29.40 -12.75 8.56
N PRO A 105 -29.81 -13.86 7.92
CA PRO A 105 -31.10 -13.91 7.25
C PRO A 105 -32.25 -13.67 8.25
N GLY A 106 -32.97 -12.56 8.11
CA GLY A 106 -34.22 -12.30 8.84
C GLY A 106 -34.23 -11.11 9.81
N GLU A 107 -33.09 -10.47 10.07
CA GLU A 107 -33.01 -9.32 10.95
C GLU A 107 -32.24 -8.21 10.23
N ALA A 108 -32.95 -7.16 9.79
CA ALA A 108 -32.28 -5.97 9.27
C ALA A 108 -31.40 -5.43 10.40
N PRO A 109 -30.06 -5.32 10.22
CA PRO A 109 -29.20 -4.87 11.30
C PRO A 109 -29.66 -3.48 11.74
N GLU A 110 -29.95 -3.33 13.03
CA GLU A 110 -30.18 -2.00 13.60
C GLU A 110 -28.94 -1.15 13.27
N PRO A 111 -29.12 0.05 12.69
CA PRO A 111 -28.00 0.89 12.34
C PRO A 111 -27.18 1.18 13.60
N LEU A 112 -25.86 0.97 13.51
CA LEU A 112 -24.92 1.29 14.59
C LEU A 112 -24.69 2.80 14.76
N TRP A 113 -25.50 3.63 14.11
CA TRP A 113 -25.43 5.08 14.12
C TRP A 113 -26.84 5.66 14.24
N THR A 114 -26.95 6.77 14.95
CA THR A 114 -28.16 7.58 14.97
C THR A 114 -28.28 8.41 13.68
N GLU A 115 -29.48 8.91 13.38
CA GLU A 115 -29.71 9.76 12.21
C GLU A 115 -28.89 11.05 12.26
N ASP A 116 -28.64 11.56 13.47
CA ASP A 116 -27.81 12.75 13.73
C ASP A 116 -26.30 12.49 13.51
N GLU A 117 -25.84 11.25 13.71
CA GLU A 117 -24.45 10.83 13.48
C GLU A 117 -24.15 10.47 12.02
N ARG A 118 -25.20 10.25 11.23
CA ARG A 118 -25.07 10.02 9.80
C ARG A 118 -24.49 11.30 9.21
N ARG A 119 -23.25 11.23 8.73
CA ARG A 119 -22.56 12.37 8.09
C ARG A 119 -23.55 13.03 7.12
N ALA A 120 -24.00 14.24 7.45
CA ALA A 120 -24.91 15.00 6.61
C ALA A 120 -24.30 15.00 5.20
N GLU A 121 -25.08 14.57 4.20
CA GLU A 121 -24.65 14.69 2.82
C GLU A 121 -24.23 16.15 2.61
N PRO A 122 -23.04 16.42 2.04
CA PRO A 122 -22.68 17.78 1.72
C PRO A 122 -23.80 18.33 0.82
N GLN A 123 -24.55 19.32 1.32
CA GLN A 123 -25.49 20.06 0.51
C GLN A 123 -24.68 20.66 -0.63
N ASP A 124 -24.95 20.20 -1.84
CA ASP A 124 -24.29 20.62 -3.06
C ASP A 124 -24.35 22.16 -3.15
N PRO A 125 -23.23 22.91 -2.99
CA PRO A 125 -23.26 24.35 -3.07
C PRO A 125 -23.13 24.73 -4.54
N THR A 126 -24.21 24.55 -5.31
CA THR A 126 -24.35 25.16 -6.63
C THR A 126 -25.81 25.59 -6.83
N ALA A 127 -26.07 26.85 -6.46
CA ALA A 127 -27.08 27.71 -7.07
C ALA A 127 -26.43 29.09 -7.26
#